data_AF-A0A8H7IAS3-F1
#
_entry.id   AF-A0A8H7IAS3-F1
#
_cell.length_a   1.000
_cell.length_b   1.000
_cell.length_c   1.000
_cell.angle_alpha   90.00
_cell.angle_beta   90.00
_cell.angle_gamma   90.00
#
_symmetry.space_group_name_H-M   'P 1'
#
loop_
_entity.id
_entity.type
_entity.pdbx_description
1 polymer ?
#
loop_
_entity_poly.entity_id
_entity_poly.type
_entity_poly.pdbx_seq_one_letter_code
_entity_poly.pdbx_strand_id
1 'polypeptide(L)'
;MGDVADLENATEHFSRAMALTPGGHPDLPDRYAAIGLSYSDRYRRMGDTVDLERSIKYTSRALALTPDVHPDLPGRYAALGVSYIDRYRRVGDMADLEKAIECDSRALILTPDGHPDLPDRHAALGCRAQIDTNEWET
;
A
#
# COMPACT_ATOMS: atom_id res chain seq x y z
N MET A 1 14.93 2.63 -16.23
CA MET A 1 14.19 1.39 -16.53
C MET A 1 14.79 0.32 -15.65
N GLY A 2 14.18 -0.02 -14.50
CA GLY A 2 14.74 -1.10 -13.66
C GLY A 2 14.45 -2.43 -14.33
N ASP A 3 15.46 -3.28 -14.42
CA ASP A 3 15.37 -4.57 -15.12
C ASP A 3 14.40 -5.50 -14.38
N VAL A 4 13.68 -6.33 -15.13
CA VAL A 4 12.84 -7.40 -14.57
C VAL A 4 13.67 -8.28 -13.62
N ALA A 5 14.94 -8.52 -13.99
CA ALA A 5 15.89 -9.26 -13.17
C ALA A 5 16.16 -8.60 -11.81
N ASP A 6 16.20 -7.26 -11.74
CA ASP A 6 16.42 -6.53 -10.48
C ASP A 6 15.23 -6.70 -9.51
N LEU A 7 14.01 -6.74 -10.04
CA LEU A 7 12.79 -6.92 -9.26
C LEU A 7 12.62 -8.36 -8.78
N GLU A 8 12.98 -9.35 -9.59
CA GLU A 8 12.99 -10.77 -9.17
C GLU A 8 14.04 -11.02 -8.07
N ASN A 9 15.24 -10.48 -8.22
CA ASN A 9 16.28 -10.53 -7.17
C ASN A 9 15.80 -9.89 -5.86
N ALA A 10 15.13 -8.74 -5.92
CA ALA A 10 14.57 -8.10 -4.73
C ALA A 10 13.58 -9.03 -4.00
N THR A 11 12.69 -9.71 -4.73
CA THR A 11 11.73 -10.65 -4.13
C THR A 11 12.38 -11.87 -3.46
N GLU A 12 13.48 -12.38 -4.02
CA GLU A 12 14.24 -13.48 -3.41
C GLU A 12 14.93 -13.04 -2.11
N HIS A 13 15.60 -11.88 -2.14
CA HIS A 13 16.26 -11.32 -0.96
C HIS A 13 15.27 -11.05 0.18
N PHE A 14 14.07 -10.55 -0.15
CA PHE A 14 13.02 -10.35 0.84
C PHE A 14 12.48 -11.67 1.42
N SER A 15 12.25 -12.68 0.59
CA SER A 15 11.79 -14.00 1.05
C SER A 15 12.80 -14.63 2.00
N ARG A 16 14.10 -14.48 1.70
CA ARG A 16 15.18 -14.95 2.56
C ARG A 16 15.28 -14.16 3.86
N ALA A 17 15.14 -12.84 3.80
CA ALA A 17 15.10 -12.00 5.00
C ALA A 17 13.93 -12.39 5.93
N MET A 18 12.75 -12.66 5.37
CA MET A 18 11.60 -13.14 6.14
C MET A 18 11.84 -14.49 6.80
N ALA A 19 12.42 -15.46 6.08
CA ALA A 19 12.74 -16.77 6.62
C ALA A 19 13.73 -16.70 7.80
N LEU A 20 14.58 -15.67 7.83
CA LEU A 20 15.57 -15.43 8.88
C LEU A 20 15.06 -14.52 10.01
N THR A 21 13.83 -14.00 9.92
CA THR A 21 13.26 -13.12 10.94
C THR A 21 12.37 -13.92 11.90
N PRO A 22 12.74 -14.04 13.19
CA PRO A 22 11.87 -14.67 14.17
C PRO A 22 10.54 -13.92 14.29
N GLY A 23 9.46 -14.66 14.57
CA GLY A 23 8.17 -14.07 14.86
C GLY A 23 8.27 -13.10 16.04
N GLY A 24 7.82 -11.85 15.85
CA GLY A 24 7.86 -10.79 16.86
C GLY A 24 9.08 -9.87 16.82
N HIS A 25 9.96 -10.00 15.81
CA HIS A 25 11.06 -9.06 15.62
C HIS A 25 10.54 -7.63 15.34
N PRO A 26 11.12 -6.57 15.94
CA PRO A 26 10.65 -5.19 15.77
C PRO A 26 10.64 -4.71 14.31
N ASP A 27 11.63 -5.09 13.51
CA ASP A 27 11.71 -4.73 12.07
C ASP A 27 10.75 -5.51 11.16
N LEU A 28 10.03 -6.50 11.68
CA LEU A 28 9.17 -7.35 10.85
C LEU A 28 8.10 -6.54 10.08
N PRO A 29 7.42 -5.55 10.69
CA PRO A 29 6.48 -4.68 9.97
C PRO A 29 7.14 -3.91 8.81
N ASP A 30 8.37 -3.42 8.97
CA ASP A 30 9.11 -2.71 7.91
C ASP A 30 9.46 -3.63 6.75
N ARG A 31 9.89 -4.86 7.05
CA ARG A 31 10.16 -5.87 6.02
C ARG A 31 8.90 -6.19 5.22
N TYR A 32 7.76 -6.37 5.88
CA TYR A 32 6.47 -6.55 5.20
C TYR A 32 6.09 -5.34 4.34
N ALA A 33 6.28 -4.12 4.84
CA ALA A 33 5.96 -2.90 4.10
C ALA A 33 6.83 -2.76 2.83
N ALA A 34 8.14 -3.00 2.95
CA ALA A 34 9.06 -2.96 1.82
C ALA A 34 8.70 -3.98 0.73
N ILE A 35 8.30 -5.20 1.12
CA ILE A 35 7.83 -6.23 0.19
C ILE A 35 6.56 -5.79 -0.51
N GLY A 36 5.60 -5.24 0.25
CA GLY A 36 4.36 -4.69 -0.31
C GLY A 36 4.64 -3.65 -1.40
N LEU A 37 5.47 -2.65 -1.09
CA LEU A 37 5.86 -1.60 -2.04
C LEU A 37 6.57 -2.15 -3.27
N SER A 38 7.45 -3.14 -3.12
CA SER A 38 8.15 -3.77 -4.24
C SER A 38 7.17 -4.46 -5.19
N TYR A 39 6.17 -5.17 -4.67
CA TYR A 39 5.12 -5.78 -5.48
C TYR A 39 4.22 -4.74 -6.15
N SER A 40 3.92 -3.62 -5.49
CA SER A 40 3.18 -2.51 -6.11
C SER A 40 3.93 -1.91 -7.30
N ASP A 41 5.23 -1.63 -7.15
CA ASP A 41 6.07 -1.13 -8.25
C ASP A 41 6.17 -2.14 -9.40
N ARG A 42 6.34 -3.43 -9.09
CA ARG A 42 6.36 -4.50 -10.09
C ARG A 42 5.04 -4.57 -10.86
N TYR A 43 3.90 -4.53 -10.16
CA TYR A 43 2.58 -4.46 -10.80
C TYR A 43 2.45 -3.24 -11.71
N ARG A 44 2.90 -2.04 -11.30
CA ARG A 44 2.81 -0.84 -12.13
C ARG A 44 3.63 -0.93 -13.41
N ARG A 45 4.74 -1.66 -13.38
CA ARG A 45 5.62 -1.86 -14.54
C ARG A 45 5.16 -2.98 -15.46
N MET A 46 4.65 -4.08 -14.89
CA MET A 46 4.37 -5.31 -15.62
C MET A 46 2.87 -5.56 -15.85
N GLY A 47 2.02 -4.97 -15.04
CA GLY A 47 0.56 -5.16 -15.08
C GLY A 47 0.06 -6.50 -14.51
N ASP A 48 0.92 -7.30 -13.88
CA ASP A 48 0.53 -8.60 -13.32
C ASP A 48 -0.30 -8.42 -12.04
N THR A 49 -1.57 -8.82 -12.10
CA THR A 49 -2.51 -8.71 -10.98
C THR A 49 -2.11 -9.55 -9.77
N VAL A 50 -1.32 -10.61 -9.95
CA VAL A 50 -0.81 -11.41 -8.83
C VAL A 50 0.14 -10.59 -7.97
N ASP A 51 0.94 -9.71 -8.57
CA ASP A 51 1.81 -8.81 -7.81
C ASP A 51 0.98 -7.77 -7.05
N LEU A 52 -0.13 -7.29 -7.62
CA LEU A 52 -1.03 -6.41 -6.90
C LEU A 52 -1.67 -7.07 -5.67
N GLU A 53 -2.12 -8.32 -5.81
CA GLU A 53 -2.64 -9.10 -4.68
C GLU A 53 -1.58 -9.32 -3.59
N ARG A 54 -0.33 -9.56 -3.99
CA ARG A 54 0.80 -9.66 -3.05
C ARG A 54 1.05 -8.31 -2.37
N SER A 55 1.04 -7.20 -3.09
CA SER A 55 1.17 -5.86 -2.51
C SER A 55 0.17 -5.63 -1.39
N ILE A 56 -1.11 -5.91 -1.65
CA ILE A 56 -2.19 -5.79 -0.67
C ILE A 56 -1.92 -6.70 0.53
N LYS A 57 -1.59 -7.98 0.30
CA LYS A 57 -1.31 -8.95 1.36
C LYS A 57 -0.15 -8.53 2.27
N TYR A 58 1.00 -8.16 1.71
CA TYR A 58 2.19 -7.83 2.50
C TYR A 58 2.04 -6.48 3.20
N THR A 59 1.45 -5.47 2.55
CA THR A 59 1.20 -4.16 3.19
C THR A 59 0.15 -4.28 4.30
N SER A 60 -0.89 -5.10 4.13
CA SER A 60 -1.88 -5.38 5.19
C SER A 60 -1.23 -6.08 6.38
N ARG A 61 -0.28 -6.99 6.13
CA ARG A 61 0.46 -7.67 7.20
C ARG A 61 1.40 -6.72 7.94
N ALA A 62 2.02 -5.77 7.24
CA ALA A 62 2.80 -4.71 7.86
C ALA A 62 1.92 -3.91 8.82
N LEU A 63 0.77 -3.42 8.36
CA LEU A 63 -0.20 -2.67 9.17
C LEU A 63 -0.62 -3.44 10.42
N ALA A 64 -1.01 -4.71 10.27
CA ALA A 64 -1.45 -5.55 11.39
C ALA A 64 -0.37 -5.79 12.47
N LEU A 65 0.91 -5.62 12.13
CA LEU A 65 2.03 -5.75 13.07
C LEU A 65 2.56 -4.40 13.57
N THR A 66 2.00 -3.29 13.07
CA THR A 66 2.42 -1.93 13.43
C THR A 66 1.69 -1.49 14.70
N PRO A 67 2.39 -1.00 15.73
CA PRO A 67 1.72 -0.35 16.85
C PRO A 67 0.96 0.91 16.41
N ASP A 68 -0.18 1.20 17.03
CA ASP A 68 -1.04 2.33 16.67
C ASP A 68 -0.36 3.72 16.77
N VAL A 69 0.69 3.83 17.59
CA VAL A 69 1.45 5.07 17.80
C VAL A 69 2.72 5.17 16.94
N HIS A 70 2.91 4.24 15.99
CA HIS A 70 4.12 4.19 15.17
C HIS A 70 4.13 5.32 14.11
N PRO A 71 5.24 6.04 13.92
CA PRO A 71 5.31 7.17 12.99
C PRO A 71 5.07 6.79 11.52
N ASP A 72 5.41 5.57 11.12
CA ASP A 72 5.20 5.10 9.74
C ASP A 72 3.78 4.60 9.45
N LEU A 73 2.91 4.52 10.47
CA LEU A 73 1.55 4.00 10.32
C LEU A 73 0.73 4.76 9.25
N PRO A 74 0.77 6.12 9.16
CA PRO A 74 0.12 6.86 8.09
C PRO A 74 0.65 6.44 6.71
N GLY A 75 1.97 6.30 6.55
CA GLY A 75 2.60 5.87 5.30
C GLY A 75 2.13 4.50 4.84
N ARG A 76 2.03 3.55 5.78
CA ARG A 76 1.55 2.19 5.49
C ARG A 76 0.07 2.16 5.07
N TYR A 77 -0.78 2.98 5.68
CA TYR A 77 -2.17 3.13 5.25
C TYR A 77 -2.26 3.68 3.83
N ALA A 78 -1.53 4.75 3.49
CA ALA A 78 -1.58 5.27 2.12
C ALA A 78 -1.04 4.27 1.08
N ALA A 79 0.02 3.52 1.39
CA ALA A 79 0.52 2.47 0.50
C ALA A 79 -0.54 1.38 0.23
N LEU A 80 -1.31 1.00 1.26
CA LEU A 80 -2.40 0.05 1.10
C LEU A 80 -3.55 0.66 0.28
N GLY A 81 -3.92 1.90 0.57
CA GLY A 81 -4.95 2.63 -0.17
C GLY A 81 -4.59 2.80 -1.66
N VAL A 82 -3.31 2.96 -1.96
CA VAL A 82 -2.78 3.00 -3.32
C VAL A 82 -2.93 1.64 -4.02
N SER A 83 -2.65 0.54 -3.31
CA SER A 83 -2.82 -0.80 -3.87
C SER A 83 -4.28 -1.12 -4.16
N TYR A 84 -5.20 -0.68 -3.30
CA TYR A 84 -6.64 -0.87 -3.53
C TYR A 84 -7.16 -0.05 -4.72
N ILE A 85 -6.78 1.22 -4.87
CA ILE A 85 -7.20 2.00 -6.05
C ILE A 85 -6.61 1.44 -7.35
N ASP A 86 -5.38 0.92 -7.29
CA ASP A 86 -4.76 0.25 -8.43
C ASP A 86 -5.53 -1.03 -8.81
N ARG A 87 -6.16 -1.72 -7.85
CA ARG A 87 -7.00 -2.91 -8.09
C ARG A 87 -8.38 -2.54 -8.61
N TYR A 88 -8.99 -1.51 -8.02
CA TYR A 88 -10.24 -0.92 -8.52
C TYR A 88 -10.12 -0.58 -10.01
N ARG A 89 -9.06 0.12 -10.42
CA ARG A 89 -8.84 0.49 -11.83
C ARG A 89 -8.69 -0.70 -12.78
N ARG A 90 -8.36 -1.89 -12.28
CA ARG A 90 -8.22 -3.10 -13.10
C ARG A 90 -9.48 -3.94 -13.14
N VAL A 91 -10.15 -4.07 -12.01
CA VAL A 91 -11.24 -5.04 -11.82
C VAL A 91 -12.61 -4.35 -11.80
N GLY A 92 -12.67 -3.08 -11.43
CA GLY A 92 -13.90 -2.30 -11.28
C GLY A 92 -14.71 -2.67 -10.02
N ASP A 93 -14.09 -3.33 -9.03
CA ASP A 93 -14.78 -3.71 -7.80
C ASP A 93 -14.88 -2.52 -6.84
N MET A 94 -16.08 -1.99 -6.65
CA MET A 94 -16.35 -0.85 -5.76
C MET A 94 -15.88 -1.08 -4.32
N ALA A 95 -15.86 -2.34 -3.85
CA ALA A 95 -15.33 -2.65 -2.52
C ALA A 95 -13.84 -2.29 -2.37
N ASP A 96 -13.09 -2.22 -3.46
CA ASP A 96 -11.71 -1.73 -3.46
C ASP A 96 -11.62 -0.21 -3.39
N LEU A 97 -12.51 0.49 -4.07
CA LEU A 97 -12.57 1.95 -3.98
C LEU A 97 -12.90 2.39 -2.56
N GLU A 98 -13.89 1.74 -1.92
CA GLU A 98 -14.26 1.98 -0.52
C GLU A 98 -13.07 1.74 0.43
N LYS A 99 -12.37 0.62 0.28
CA LYS A 99 -11.17 0.31 1.09
C LYS A 99 -10.04 1.31 0.84
N ALA A 100 -9.89 1.80 -0.40
CA ALA A 100 -8.91 2.84 -0.71
C ALA A 100 -9.24 4.13 0.05
N ILE A 101 -10.50 4.57 0.03
CA ILE A 101 -10.98 5.76 0.77
C ILE A 101 -10.79 5.59 2.27
N GLU A 102 -11.08 4.42 2.83
CA GLU A 102 -10.87 4.13 4.25
C GLU A 102 -9.39 4.27 4.63
N CYS A 103 -8.49 3.66 3.85
CA CYS A 103 -7.06 3.78 4.04
C CYS A 103 -6.59 5.24 3.95
N ASP A 104 -7.09 5.98 2.97
CA ASP A 104 -6.98 7.43 2.80
C ASP A 104 -7.24 8.24 4.05
N SER A 105 -8.45 8.01 4.55
CA SER A 105 -8.98 8.71 5.71
C SER A 105 -8.13 8.40 6.94
N ARG A 106 -7.74 7.13 7.13
CA ARG A 106 -6.85 6.73 8.24
C ARG A 106 -5.47 7.37 8.13
N ALA A 107 -4.88 7.36 6.94
CA ALA A 107 -3.59 7.99 6.72
C ALA A 107 -3.64 9.50 7.00
N LEU A 108 -4.69 10.19 6.55
CA LEU A 108 -4.88 11.62 6.80
C LEU A 108 -5.05 11.91 8.29
N ILE A 109 -5.94 11.19 8.99
CA ILE A 109 -6.20 11.37 10.43
C ILE A 109 -4.94 11.18 11.28
N LEU A 110 -4.07 10.23 10.89
CA LEU A 110 -2.87 9.91 11.65
C LEU A 110 -1.67 10.79 11.28
N THR A 111 -1.77 11.60 10.22
CA THR A 111 -0.69 12.50 9.80
C THR A 111 -0.75 13.80 10.62
N PRO A 112 0.31 14.17 11.37
CA PRO A 112 0.30 15.40 12.17
C PRO A 112 0.20 16.67 11.32
N ASP A 113 -0.36 17.72 11.90
CA ASP A 113 -0.35 19.06 11.30
C ASP A 113 1.08 19.52 11.00
N GLY A 114 1.27 20.07 9.79
CA GLY A 114 2.59 20.54 9.31
C GLY A 114 3.52 19.44 8.81
N HIS A 115 3.09 18.16 8.80
CA HIS A 115 3.85 17.08 8.18
C HIS A 115 3.94 17.28 6.65
N PRO A 116 5.10 17.06 6.02
CA PRO A 116 5.30 17.29 4.58
C PRO A 116 4.36 16.51 3.68
N ASP A 117 3.96 15.30 4.08
CA ASP A 117 3.03 14.47 3.29
C ASP A 117 1.55 14.89 3.41
N LEU A 118 1.20 15.79 4.34
CA LEU A 118 -0.20 16.14 4.60
C LEU A 118 -0.95 16.64 3.35
N PRO A 119 -0.37 17.51 2.50
CA PRO A 119 -0.99 17.90 1.23
C PRO A 119 -1.28 16.72 0.30
N ASP A 120 -0.34 15.77 0.21
CA ASP A 120 -0.51 14.58 -0.63
C ASP A 120 -1.65 13.69 -0.09
N ARG A 121 -1.79 13.56 1.23
CA ARG A 121 -2.89 12.79 1.83
C ARG A 121 -4.25 13.42 1.51
N HIS A 122 -4.36 14.74 1.59
CA HIS A 122 -5.58 15.46 1.20
C HIS A 122 -5.90 15.27 -0.29
N ALA A 123 -4.91 15.44 -1.16
CA ALA A 123 -5.09 15.26 -2.59
C ALA A 123 -5.55 13.83 -2.93
N ALA A 124 -4.91 12.83 -2.31
CA ALA A 124 -5.20 11.43 -2.54
C ALA A 124 -6.62 11.04 -2.09
N LEU A 125 -7.10 11.58 -0.96
CA LEU A 125 -8.48 11.36 -0.50
C LEU A 125 -9.49 12.07 -1.42
N GLY A 126 -9.21 13.31 -1.82
CA GLY A 126 -10.06 14.08 -2.75
C GLY A 126 -10.22 13.40 -4.10
N CYS A 127 -9.13 12.89 -4.69
CA CYS A 127 -9.19 12.14 -5.94
C CYS A 127 -10.07 10.89 -5.84
N ARG A 128 -10.03 10.17 -4.71
CA ARG A 128 -10.83 8.94 -4.53
C ARG A 128 -12.31 9.23 -4.33
N ALA A 129 -12.64 10.25 -3.55
CA ALA A 129 -14.03 10.68 -3.36
C ALA A 129 -14.67 11.18 -4.68
N GLN A 130 -13.89 11.83 -5.54
CA GLN A 130 -14.39 12.25 -6.86
C GLN A 130 -14.69 11.05 -7.77
N ILE A 131 -13.85 10.01 -7.76
CA ILE A 131 -14.10 8.79 -8.53
C ILE A 131 -15.40 8.16 -8.06
N ASP A 132 -15.59 8.03 -6.74
CA ASP A 132 -16.81 7.47 -6.16
C ASP A 132 -18.05 8.24 -6.65
N THR A 133 -18.04 9.57 -6.53
CA THR A 133 -19.17 10.43 -6.96
C THR A 133 -19.53 10.26 -8.44
N ASN A 134 -18.53 10.13 -9.31
CA ASN A 134 -18.76 10.02 -10.75
C ASN A 134 -19.41 8.69 -11.17
N GLU A 135 -19.18 7.61 -10.42
CA GLU A 135 -19.74 6.28 -10.73
C GLU A 135 -21.23 6.18 -10.36
N TRP A 136 -21.71 6.99 -9.40
CA TRP A 136 -23.14 7.07 -9.06
C TRP A 136 -23.96 7.93 -10.05
N GLU A 137 -23.29 8.68 -10.93
CA GLU A 137 -23.93 9.56 -11.93
C GLU A 137 -24.05 8.92 -13.32
N THR A 138 -23.50 7.73 -13.55
CA THR A 138 -23.55 6.97 -14.82
C THR A 138 -24.45 5.75 -14.75
#